data_AF-A0A2N1QI38-F1
#
_entry.id   AF-A0A2N1QI38-F1
#
_cell.length_a   1.000
_cell.length_b   1.000
_cell.length_c   1.000
_cell.angle_alpha   90.00
_cell.angle_beta   90.00
_cell.angle_gamma   90.00
#
_symmetry.space_group_name_H-M   'P 1'
#
loop_
_entity.id
_entity.type
_entity.pdbx_description
1 polymer ?
#
loop_
_entity_poly.entity_id
_entity_poly.type
_entity_poly.pdbx_seq_one_letter_code
_entity_poly.pdbx_strand_id
1 'polypeptide(L)'
;MTCLFCDKIFKKEDIIYENETVVALYDQYPVSKGHVLIVPKRHIQTYFDASFTEKTDVDQAIMTLKTMLDATYHPDGYNIGINNGIASGQSIMHLHVHLIPRYVGDTLNPKGGVRGVIPGKQSY
;
A
#
# COMPACT_ATOMS: atom_id res chain seq x y z
N MET A 1 -8.20 13.89 16.87
CA MET A 1 -8.65 13.39 15.54
C MET A 1 -8.59 11.88 15.60
N THR A 2 -9.68 11.19 15.25
CA THR A 2 -9.73 9.73 15.13
C THR A 2 -9.10 9.31 13.80
N CYS A 3 -8.09 8.44 13.85
CA CYS A 3 -7.44 7.91 12.64
C CYS A 3 -8.27 6.76 12.07
N LEU A 4 -8.61 6.83 10.77
CA LEU A 4 -9.42 5.80 10.09
C LEU A 4 -8.81 4.40 10.21
N PHE A 5 -7.49 4.27 10.03
CA PHE A 5 -6.84 2.97 10.16
C PHE A 5 -6.81 2.47 11.60
N CYS A 6 -6.59 3.33 12.59
CA CYS A 6 -6.67 2.94 13.99
C CYS A 6 -8.06 2.40 14.34
N ASP A 7 -9.12 3.04 13.84
CA ASP A 7 -10.49 2.58 14.06
C ASP A 7 -10.74 1.21 13.41
N LYS A 8 -10.28 0.99 12.17
CA LYS A 8 -10.40 -0.32 11.50
C LYS A 8 -9.58 -1.41 12.19
N ILE A 9 -8.35 -1.10 12.63
CA ILE A 9 -7.48 -2.02 13.38
C ILE A 9 -8.14 -2.40 14.71
N PHE A 10 -8.65 -1.42 15.45
CA PHE A 10 -9.32 -1.65 16.74
C PHE A 10 -10.57 -2.53 16.60
N LYS A 11 -11.37 -2.30 15.54
CA LYS A 11 -12.58 -3.08 15.25
C LYS A 11 -12.30 -4.42 14.57
N LYS A 12 -11.06 -4.68 14.14
CA LYS A 12 -10.67 -5.82 13.29
C LYS A 12 -11.52 -5.95 12.02
N GLU A 13 -11.79 -4.81 11.39
CA GLU A 13 -12.67 -4.72 10.23
C GLU A 13 -11.87 -4.87 8.93
N ASP A 14 -12.32 -5.74 8.03
CA ASP A 14 -11.75 -5.97 6.68
C ASP A 14 -10.25 -6.34 6.65
N ILE A 15 -9.73 -6.90 7.75
CA ILE A 15 -8.33 -7.36 7.81
C ILE A 15 -8.20 -8.67 7.01
N ILE A 16 -7.35 -8.65 6.00
CA ILE A 16 -7.06 -9.82 5.14
C ILE A 16 -5.73 -10.50 5.46
N TYR A 17 -4.87 -9.81 6.21
CA TYR A 17 -3.59 -10.32 6.69
C TYR A 17 -3.20 -9.57 7.96
N GLU A 18 -2.57 -10.27 8.89
CA GLU A 18 -2.04 -9.69 10.12
C GLU A 18 -0.77 -10.46 10.51
N ASN A 19 0.27 -9.73 10.91
CA ASN A 19 1.44 -10.28 11.60
C ASN A 19 1.67 -9.53 12.91
N GLU A 20 2.88 -9.54 13.48
CA GLU A 20 3.14 -8.94 14.78
C GLU A 20 2.83 -7.44 14.79
N THR A 21 3.40 -6.67 13.86
CA THR A 21 3.34 -5.20 13.90
C THR A 21 2.48 -4.57 12.82
N VAL A 22 2.04 -5.30 11.79
CA VAL A 22 1.20 -4.75 10.71
C VAL A 22 -0.09 -5.53 10.49
N VAL A 23 -1.07 -4.86 9.89
CA VAL A 23 -2.27 -5.45 9.28
C VAL A 23 -2.30 -5.08 7.80
N ALA A 24 -3.08 -5.81 7.01
CA ALA A 24 -3.40 -5.40 5.65
C ALA A 24 -4.91 -5.48 5.39
N LEU A 25 -5.39 -4.57 4.55
CA LEU A 25 -6.78 -4.44 4.13
C LEU A 25 -6.83 -4.06 2.65
N TYR A 26 -7.93 -4.39 1.97
CA TYR A 26 -8.18 -3.86 0.63
C TYR A 26 -8.39 -2.34 0.68
N ASP A 27 -7.88 -1.63 -0.32
CA ASP A 27 -8.20 -0.21 -0.50
C ASP A 27 -9.67 -0.06 -0.91
N GLN A 28 -10.40 0.86 -0.29
CA GLN A 28 -11.80 1.16 -0.64
C GLN A 28 -11.93 1.88 -1.98
N TYR A 29 -10.88 2.56 -2.42
CA TYR A 29 -10.78 3.26 -3.70
C TYR A 29 -9.57 2.72 -4.47
N PRO A 30 -9.64 1.44 -4.91
CA PRO A 30 -8.49 0.76 -5.46
C PRO A 30 -8.02 1.38 -6.79
N VAL A 31 -6.72 1.62 -6.93
CA VAL A 31 -6.10 2.04 -8.21
C VAL A 31 -6.30 0.97 -9.28
N SER A 32 -6.25 -0.29 -8.87
CA SER A 32 -6.47 -1.47 -9.70
C SER A 32 -7.04 -2.61 -8.85
N LYS A 33 -7.59 -3.63 -9.51
CA LYS A 33 -8.16 -4.80 -8.83
C LYS A 33 -7.11 -5.44 -7.91
N GLY A 34 -7.49 -5.67 -6.65
CA GLY A 34 -6.61 -6.27 -5.64
C GLY A 34 -5.64 -5.30 -4.97
N HIS A 35 -5.81 -3.98 -5.11
CA HIS A 35 -5.03 -2.99 -4.37
C HIS A 35 -5.22 -3.17 -2.86
N VAL A 36 -4.10 -3.37 -2.15
CA VAL A 36 -4.04 -3.58 -0.71
C VAL A 36 -3.19 -2.49 -0.05
N LEU A 37 -3.60 -2.11 1.17
CA LEU A 37 -2.85 -1.23 2.06
C LEU A 37 -2.30 -2.04 3.22
N ILE A 38 -0.99 -1.96 3.45
CA ILE A 38 -0.31 -2.56 4.61
C ILE A 38 -0.04 -1.44 5.62
N VAL A 39 -0.54 -1.59 6.83
CA VAL A 39 -0.62 -0.53 7.83
C VAL A 39 -0.04 -1.03 9.17
N PRO A 40 0.93 -0.33 9.78
CA PRO A 40 1.38 -0.65 11.13
C PRO A 40 0.25 -0.52 12.14
N LYS A 41 0.18 -1.44 13.10
CA LYS A 41 -0.78 -1.38 14.22
C LYS A 41 -0.54 -0.16 15.08
N ARG A 42 0.73 0.20 15.28
CA ARG A 42 1.13 1.44 15.95
C ARG A 42 0.83 2.63 15.04
N HIS A 43 0.24 3.68 15.60
CA HIS A 43 0.01 4.91 14.87
C HIS A 43 1.33 5.67 14.66
N ILE A 44 1.88 5.58 13.45
CA ILE A 44 3.03 6.35 12.99
C ILE A 44 2.70 7.04 11.69
N GLN A 45 3.21 8.26 11.48
CA GLN A 45 2.77 9.05 10.34
C GLN A 45 3.45 8.62 9.04
N THR A 46 4.77 8.41 9.06
CA THR A 46 5.55 8.17 7.86
C THR A 46 6.42 6.93 7.98
N TYR A 47 6.96 6.46 6.85
CA TYR A 47 7.92 5.35 6.80
C TYR A 47 9.20 5.64 7.59
N PHE A 48 9.54 6.92 7.74
CA PHE A 48 10.71 7.35 8.49
C PHE A 48 10.55 7.16 10.01
N ASP A 49 9.31 7.07 10.49
CA ASP A 49 8.98 6.83 11.91
C ASP A 49 8.89 5.32 12.26
N ALA A 50 8.99 4.45 11.25
CA ALA A 50 8.90 3.00 11.43
C ALA A 50 10.21 2.43 12.00
N SER A 51 10.05 1.58 13.01
CA SER A 51 11.11 0.76 13.58
C SER A 51 11.61 -0.28 12.58
N PHE A 52 12.76 -0.89 12.88
CA PHE A 52 13.31 -1.97 12.06
C PHE A 52 12.37 -3.19 11.99
N THR A 53 11.72 -3.54 13.11
CA THR A 53 10.74 -4.62 13.17
C THR A 53 9.54 -4.34 12.28
N GLU A 54 8.96 -3.13 12.36
CA GLU A 54 7.82 -2.75 11.49
C GLU A 54 8.19 -2.80 10.01
N LYS A 55 9.40 -2.40 9.63
CA LYS A 55 9.86 -2.47 8.23
C LYS A 55 10.01 -3.91 7.76
N THR A 56 10.55 -4.79 8.61
CA THR A 56 10.67 -6.23 8.32
C THR A 56 9.28 -6.87 8.15
N ASP A 57 8.35 -6.53 9.04
CA ASP A 57 6.98 -7.04 8.98
C ASP A 57 6.19 -6.53 7.77
N VAL A 58 6.43 -5.29 7.34
CA VAL A 58 5.90 -4.76 6.07
C VAL A 58 6.41 -5.60 4.90
N ASP A 59 7.71 -5.89 4.83
CA ASP A 59 8.29 -6.70 3.75
C ASP A 59 7.70 -8.11 3.72
N GLN A 60 7.60 -8.76 4.88
CA GLN A 60 6.95 -10.07 5.00
C GLN A 60 5.48 -10.03 4.56
N ALA A 61 4.75 -8.96 4.89
CA ALA A 61 3.38 -8.76 4.45
C ALA A 61 3.30 -8.62 2.93
N ILE A 62 4.17 -7.80 2.32
CA ILE A 62 4.25 -7.63 0.86
C ILE A 62 4.43 -8.98 0.17
N MET A 63 5.39 -9.78 0.61
CA MET A 63 5.69 -11.07 -0.01
C MET A 63 4.53 -12.05 0.13
N THR A 64 3.91 -12.11 1.31
CA THR A 64 2.78 -13.00 1.57
C THR A 64 1.54 -12.60 0.75
N LEU A 65 1.23 -11.30 0.74
CA LEU A 65 0.09 -10.76 0.00
C LEU A 65 0.29 -10.90 -1.50
N LYS A 66 1.50 -10.69 -2.03
CA LYS A 66 1.80 -10.95 -3.44
C LYS A 66 1.44 -12.39 -3.83
N THR A 67 1.86 -13.39 -3.05
CA THR A 67 1.51 -14.79 -3.34
C THR A 67 -0.01 -15.03 -3.36
N MET A 68 -0.73 -14.44 -2.41
CA MET A 68 -2.20 -14.51 -2.37
C MET A 68 -2.85 -13.81 -3.57
N LEU A 69 -2.38 -12.61 -3.91
CA LEU A 69 -2.89 -11.80 -5.01
C LEU A 69 -2.60 -12.44 -6.37
N ASP A 70 -1.44 -13.08 -6.54
CA ASP A 70 -1.09 -13.85 -7.73
C ASP A 70 -2.10 -14.98 -7.98
N ALA A 71 -2.40 -15.76 -6.93
CA ALA A 71 -3.34 -16.89 -7.03
C ALA A 71 -4.79 -16.44 -7.27
N THR A 72 -5.17 -15.26 -6.75
CA THR A 72 -6.56 -14.79 -6.78
C THR A 72 -6.86 -13.97 -8.02
N TYR A 73 -5.92 -13.08 -8.40
CA TYR A 73 -6.16 -12.03 -9.38
C TYR A 73 -5.26 -12.09 -10.61
N HIS A 74 -4.21 -12.93 -10.60
CA HIS A 74 -3.30 -13.13 -11.73
C HIS A 74 -2.78 -11.83 -12.37
N PRO A 75 -2.18 -10.89 -11.60
CA PRO A 75 -1.64 -9.66 -12.16
C PRO A 75 -0.35 -9.91 -12.95
N ASP A 76 -0.08 -9.02 -13.89
CA ASP A 76 1.10 -9.05 -14.76
C ASP A 76 2.31 -8.31 -14.15
N GLY A 77 2.10 -7.58 -13.05
CA GLY A 77 3.14 -6.83 -12.35
C GLY A 77 2.61 -6.15 -11.09
N TYR A 78 3.46 -5.34 -10.46
CA TYR A 78 3.09 -4.61 -9.24
C TYR A 78 3.76 -3.24 -9.18
N ASN A 79 3.08 -2.30 -8.53
CA ASN A 79 3.72 -1.14 -7.93
C ASN A 79 3.63 -1.23 -6.41
N ILE A 80 4.72 -0.86 -5.76
CA ILE A 80 4.79 -0.71 -4.31
C ILE A 80 5.12 0.75 -4.05
N GLY A 81 4.30 1.42 -3.24
CA GLY A 81 4.40 2.88 -3.06
C GLY A 81 4.09 3.32 -1.64
N ILE A 82 4.75 4.40 -1.22
CA ILE A 82 4.53 5.03 0.08
C ILE A 82 4.58 6.54 -0.11
N ASN A 83 3.51 7.22 0.30
CA ASN A 83 3.48 8.67 0.36
C ASN A 83 3.86 9.11 1.78
N ASN A 84 4.91 9.93 1.89
CA ASN A 84 5.43 10.46 3.16
C ASN A 84 5.27 11.99 3.16
N GLY A 85 4.24 12.48 3.84
CA GLY A 85 3.87 13.90 3.93
C GLY A 85 2.94 14.37 2.80
N ILE A 86 2.24 15.48 3.07
CA ILE A 86 1.18 16.04 2.19
C ILE A 86 1.68 16.30 0.76
N ALA A 87 2.89 16.84 0.61
CA ALA A 87 3.46 17.16 -0.70
C ALA A 87 3.67 15.93 -1.60
N SER A 88 3.74 14.73 -1.02
CA SER A 88 3.81 13.45 -1.75
C SER A 88 2.44 12.82 -2.02
N GLY A 89 1.34 13.47 -1.60
CA GLY A 89 -0.02 12.95 -1.73
C GLY A 89 -0.50 12.11 -0.55
N GLN A 90 0.18 12.15 0.61
CA GLN A 90 -0.31 11.45 1.80
C GLN A 90 -1.57 12.14 2.35
N SER A 91 -2.69 11.41 2.35
CA SER A 91 -4.00 11.90 2.81
C SER A 91 -4.36 11.44 4.22
N ILE A 92 -3.98 10.21 4.58
CA ILE A 92 -4.12 9.67 5.94
C ILE A 92 -2.75 9.71 6.61
N MET A 93 -2.64 10.46 7.71
CA MET A 93 -1.40 10.63 8.48
C MET A 93 -1.11 9.45 9.40
N HIS A 94 -1.18 8.26 8.82
CA HIS A 94 -0.77 7.00 9.39
C HIS A 94 -0.14 6.20 8.24
N LEU A 95 1.11 5.80 8.38
CA LEU A 95 1.88 5.04 7.40
C LEU A 95 1.03 3.92 6.82
N HIS A 96 0.94 3.89 5.50
CA HIS A 96 0.35 2.80 4.74
C HIS A 96 1.20 2.57 3.51
N VAL A 97 1.51 1.30 3.25
CA VAL A 97 2.24 0.88 2.06
C VAL A 97 1.22 0.35 1.07
N HIS A 98 1.20 0.95 -0.11
CA HIS A 98 0.40 0.50 -1.23
C HIS A 98 1.06 -0.70 -1.88
N LEU A 99 0.33 -1.80 -2.00
CA LEU A 99 0.66 -2.94 -2.88
C LEU A 99 -0.40 -2.99 -3.98
N ILE A 100 -0.03 -2.53 -5.18
CA ILE A 100 -0.94 -2.30 -6.30
C ILE A 100 -0.63 -3.34 -7.39
N PRO A 101 -1.50 -4.34 -7.61
CA PRO A 101 -1.40 -5.23 -8.76
C PRO A 101 -1.53 -4.46 -10.07
N ARG A 102 -0.79 -4.82 -11.11
CA ARG A 102 -0.80 -4.18 -12.43
C ARG A 102 -1.19 -5.18 -13.49
N TYR A 103 -1.87 -4.69 -14.53
CA TYR A 103 -2.40 -5.51 -15.62
C TYR A 103 -2.02 -4.92 -16.96
N VAL A 104 -1.71 -5.76 -17.94
CA VAL A 104 -1.47 -5.27 -19.31
C VAL A 104 -2.70 -4.52 -19.82
N GLY A 105 -2.51 -3.25 -20.20
CA GLY A 105 -3.58 -2.37 -20.69
C GLY A 105 -4.25 -1.49 -19.63
N ASP A 106 -3.86 -1.58 -18.36
CA ASP A 106 -4.39 -0.72 -17.28
C ASP A 106 -3.93 0.76 -17.38
N THR A 107 -2.93 1.05 -18.22
CA THR A 107 -2.46 2.40 -18.52
C THR A 107 -1.92 2.50 -19.95
N LEU A 108 -2.07 3.68 -20.56
CA LEU A 108 -1.60 3.94 -21.92
C LEU A 108 -0.06 3.96 -22.03
N ASN A 109 0.65 4.37 -20.97
CA ASN A 109 2.11 4.46 -20.95
C ASN A 109 2.70 3.79 -19.70
N PRO A 110 2.86 2.46 -19.69
CA PRO A 110 3.37 1.73 -18.53
C PRO A 110 4.82 2.04 -18.20
N LYS A 111 5.64 2.47 -19.18
CA LYS A 111 7.05 2.83 -18.98
C LYS A 111 7.24 4.02 -18.01
N GLY A 112 6.21 4.86 -17.87
CA GLY A 112 6.26 5.98 -16.94
C GLY A 112 6.37 5.57 -15.48
N GLY A 113 5.75 4.45 -15.08
CA GLY A 113 5.83 3.89 -13.73
C GLY A 113 5.75 4.94 -12.61
N VAL A 114 6.69 4.86 -11.66
CA VAL A 114 6.79 5.79 -10.51
C VAL A 114 6.96 7.25 -10.92
N ARG A 115 7.44 7.55 -12.14
CA ARG A 115 7.56 8.95 -12.60
C ARG A 115 6.20 9.63 -12.77
N GLY A 116 5.13 8.85 -12.87
CA GLY A 116 3.75 9.35 -12.88
C GLY A 116 3.36 10.16 -11.65
N VAL A 117 4.14 10.10 -10.55
CA VAL A 117 3.94 10.99 -9.37
C VAL A 117 4.01 12.48 -9.74
N ILE A 118 4.78 12.83 -10.77
CA ILE A 118 4.72 14.16 -11.42
C ILE A 118 4.29 13.93 -12.87
N PRO A 119 2.98 14.03 -13.20
CA PRO A 119 2.45 13.61 -14.50
C PRO A 119 3.19 14.21 -15.70
N GLY A 120 3.57 15.49 -15.62
CA GLY A 120 4.33 16.18 -16.67
C GLY A 120 5.75 15.65 -16.91
N LYS A 121 6.26 14.73 -16.07
CA LYS A 121 7.59 14.10 -16.18
C LYS A 121 7.53 12.59 -16.40
N GLN A 122 6.34 12.06 -16.66
CA GLN A 122 6.10 10.62 -16.82
C GLN A 122 6.85 10.03 -18.01
N SER A 123 6.92 10.74 -19.15
CA SER A 123 7.59 10.29 -20.36
C SER A 123 9.03 10.81 -20.46
N TYR A 124 9.92 10.03 -21.08
CA TYR A 124 11.24 10.42 -21.56
C TYR A 124 11.59 9.63 -22.82
#